data_AF-A0A9J6ZJB5-F1
#
_entry.id   AF-A0A9J6ZJB5-F1
#
_cell.length_a   1.000
_cell.length_b   1.000
_cell.length_c   1.000
_cell.angle_alpha   90.00
_cell.angle_beta   90.00
_cell.angle_gamma   90.00
#
_symmetry.space_group_name_H-M   'P 1'
#
loop_
_entity.id
_entity.type
_entity.pdbx_description
1 polymer ?
#
loop_
_entity_poly.entity_id
_entity_poly.type
_entity_poly.pdbx_seq_one_letter_code
_entity_poly.pdbx_strand_id
1 'polypeptide(L)' 'MNESVRNLLRNYLMLIVFIIGIVLVIIGQKNIGAFGLGLMLLGLALLIGLLWFYNRKYK' A
#
# COMPACT_ATOMS: atom_id res chain seq x y z
N MET A 1 3.29 -25.70 -5.52
CA MET A 1 3.08 -24.47 -6.31
C MET A 1 4.43 -23.95 -6.78
N ASN A 2 4.57 -23.66 -8.08
CA ASN A 2 5.85 -23.28 -8.70
C ASN A 2 6.43 -21.99 -8.08
N GLU A 3 7.75 -21.90 -7.90
CA GLU A 3 8.42 -20.74 -7.26
C GLU A 3 8.11 -19.42 -7.99
N SER A 4 8.10 -19.47 -9.32
CA SER A 4 7.76 -18.33 -10.17
C SER A 4 6.33 -17.83 -9.95
N VAL A 5 5.39 -18.76 -9.74
CA VAL A 5 3.97 -18.43 -9.50
C VAL A 5 3.79 -17.77 -8.13
N ARG A 6 4.53 -18.22 -7.11
CA ARG A 6 4.52 -17.58 -5.77
C ARG A 6 5.07 -16.15 -5.81
N ASN A 7 6.17 -15.93 -6.52
CA ASN A 7 6.77 -14.62 -6.65
C ASN A 7 5.87 -13.65 -7.45
N LEU A 8 5.23 -14.15 -8.51
CA LEU A 8 4.22 -13.38 -9.26
C LEU A 8 3.04 -12.98 -8.37
N LEU A 9 2.44 -13.93 -7.65
CA LEU A 9 1.35 -13.66 -6.71
C LEU A 9 1.74 -12.61 -5.67
N ARG A 10 2.92 -12.74 -5.06
CA ARG A 10 3.43 -11.77 -4.09
C ARG A 10 3.55 -10.37 -4.71
N ASN A 11 4.09 -10.27 -5.91
CA ASN A 11 4.26 -8.98 -6.60
C ASN A 11 2.92 -8.33 -6.95
N TYR A 12 1.96 -9.11 -7.44
CA TYR A 12 0.61 -8.62 -7.71
C TYR A 12 -0.11 -8.15 -6.45
N LEU A 13 0.00 -8.89 -5.35
CA LEU A 13 -0.55 -8.47 -4.06
C LEU A 13 0.05 -7.14 -3.59
N MET A 14 1.38 -6.99 -3.68
CA MET A 14 2.06 -5.73 -3.35
C MET A 14 1.58 -4.57 -4.24
N LEU A 15 1.37 -4.80 -5.53
CA LEU A 15 0.86 -3.79 -6.46
C LEU A 15 -0.57 -3.35 -6.11
N ILE A 16 -1.45 -4.29 -5.77
CA ILE A 16 -2.83 -3.99 -5.35
C ILE A 16 -2.83 -3.14 -4.08
N VAL A 17 -2.03 -3.54 -3.09
CA VAL A 17 -1.86 -2.79 -1.82
C VAL A 17 -1.34 -1.38 -2.10
N PHE A 18 -0.38 -1.22 -3.00
CA PHE A 18 0.14 0.09 -3.40
C PHE A 18 -0.96 0.99 -3.99
N ILE A 19 -1.75 0.47 -4.94
CA ILE A 19 -2.83 1.21 -5.59
C ILE A 19 -3.88 1.64 -4.55
N ILE A 20 -4.27 0.75 -3.63
CA ILE A 20 -5.21 1.06 -2.55
C ILE A 20 -4.68 2.20 -1.66
N GLY A 21 -3.40 2.14 -1.28
CA GLY A 21 -2.76 3.19 -0.49
C GLY A 21 -2.81 4.56 -1.16
N ILE A 22 -2.49 4.61 -2.46
CA ILE A 22 -2.57 5.85 -3.26
C ILE A 22 -4.01 6.36 -3.36
N VAL A 23 -4.98 5.49 -3.63
CA VAL A 23 -6.39 5.87 -3.73
C VAL A 23 -6.89 6.46 -2.41
N LEU A 24 -6.53 5.88 -1.27
CA LEU A 24 -6.88 6.40 0.05
C LEU A 24 -6.33 7.81 0.29
N VAL A 25 -5.08 8.08 -0.11
CA VAL A 25 -4.48 9.42 -0.01
C VAL A 25 -5.22 10.41 -0.91
N ILE A 26 -5.55 10.03 -2.15
CA ILE A 26 -6.28 10.89 -3.10
C ILE A 26 -7.70 11.20 -2.59
N ILE A 27 -8.40 10.20 -2.05
CA ILE A 27 -9.74 10.40 -1.46
C ILE A 27 -9.65 11.27 -0.21
N GLY A 28 -8.65 11.04 0.65
CA GLY A 28 -8.42 11.84 1.85
C GLY A 28 -8.12 13.31 1.52
N GLN A 29 -7.34 13.57 0.47
CA GLN A 29 -7.09 14.94 -0.03
C GLN A 29 -8.36 15.66 -0.48
N LYS A 30 -9.30 14.94 -1.13
CA LYS A 30 -10.56 15.51 -1.61
C LYS A 30 -11.55 15.81 -0.48
N ASN A 31 -11.41 15.17 0.69
CA ASN A 31 -12.31 15.34 1.83
C ASN A 31 -11.66 16.21 2.91
N ILE A 32 -11.95 17.50 2.93
CA ILE A 32 -11.34 18.43 3.91
C ILE A 32 -11.93 18.19 5.30
N GLY A 33 -11.08 17.85 6.28
CA GLY A 33 -11.46 17.68 7.68
C GLY A 33 -10.73 16.50 8.36
N ALA A 34 -11.06 16.25 9.63
CA ALA A 34 -10.44 15.17 10.42
C ALA A 34 -10.58 13.79 9.77
N PHE A 35 -11.71 13.54 9.10
CA PHE A 35 -11.95 12.28 8.39
C PHE A 35 -11.00 12.08 7.20
N GLY A 36 -10.82 13.09 6.35
CA GLY A 36 -9.89 13.00 5.21
C GLY A 36 -8.42 12.97 5.64
N LEU A 37 -8.07 13.69 6.72
CA LEU A 37 -6.76 13.54 7.36
C LEU A 37 -6.54 12.09 7.82
N GLY A 38 -7.53 11.47 8.46
CA GLY A 38 -7.47 10.06 8.86
C GLY A 38 -7.29 9.11 7.67
N LEU A 39 -8.01 9.32 6.57
CA LEU A 39 -7.85 8.53 5.34
C LEU A 39 -6.45 8.69 4.71
N MET A 40 -5.90 9.91 4.70
CA MET A 40 -4.53 10.14 4.22
C MET A 40 -3.51 9.42 5.09
N LEU A 41 -3.63 9.52 6.42
CA LEU A 41 -2.72 8.83 7.34
C LEU A 41 -2.81 7.31 7.20
N LEU A 42 -4.01 6.77 7.01
CA LEU A 42 -4.21 5.34 6.77
C LEU A 42 -3.57 4.90 5.45
N GLY A 43 -3.77 5.66 4.37
CA GLY A 43 -3.12 5.42 3.09
C GLY A 43 -1.59 5.47 3.19
N LEU A 44 -1.05 6.47 3.88
CA LEU A 44 0.39 6.61 4.12
C LEU A 44 0.96 5.45 4.95
N ALA A 45 0.29 5.07 6.05
CA ALA A 45 0.72 3.94 6.88
C ALA A 45 0.78 2.64 6.07
N LEU A 46 -0.20 2.43 5.18
CA LEU A 46 -0.26 1.29 4.28
C LEU A 46 0.88 1.30 3.25
N LEU A 47 1.22 2.46 2.68
CA LEU A 47 2.36 2.62 1.77
C LEU A 47 3.72 2.41 2.46
N ILE A 48 3.89 2.96 3.68
CA ILE A 48 5.12 2.78 4.47
C ILE A 48 5.28 1.31 4.89
N GLY A 49 4.20 0.67 5.33
CA GLY A 49 4.18 -0.75 5.67
C GLY A 49 4.52 -1.63 4.47
N LEU A 50 4.02 -1.29 3.28
CA LEU A 50 4.37 -1.98 2.04
C LEU A 50 5.86 -1.81 1.70
N LEU A 51 6.39 -0.59 1.81
CA LEU A 51 7.81 -0.32 1.58
C LEU A 51 8.69 -1.12 2.54
N TRP A 52 8.33 -1.17 3.82
CA TRP A 52 9.03 -1.97 4.82
C TRP A 52 8.98 -3.47 4.48
N PHE A 53 7.81 -4.00 4.08
CA PHE A 53 7.66 -5.40 3.70
C PHE A 53 8.46 -5.75 2.44
N TYR A 54 8.49 -4.85 1.45
CA TYR A 54 9.32 -4.99 0.26
C TYR A 54 10.82 -4.99 0.63
N ASN A 55 11.24 -4.03 1.45
CA ASN A 55 12.64 -3.85 1.86
C ASN A 55 13.16 -4.97 2.76
N ARG A 56 12.28 -5.74 3.42
CA ARG A 56 12.68 -6.89 4.24
C ARG A 56 13.40 -7.99 3.45
N LYS A 57 13.24 -8.02 2.12
CA LYS A 57 13.96 -8.94 1.23
C LYS A 57 15.43 -8.55 1.03
N TYR A 58 15.78 -7.28 1.27
CA TYR A 58 17.11 -6.72 1.04
C TYR A 58 17.94 -6.59 2.34
N LYS A 59 17.43 -7.09 3.46
CA LYS A 59 18.14 -7.21 4.73
C LYS A 59 18.57 -8.64 4.99
#